data_AF-A0A9E1L927-F1
#
_entry.id   AF-A0A9E1L927-F1
#
_cell.length_a   1.000
_cell.length_b   1.000
_cell.length_c   1.000
_cell.angle_alpha   90.00
_cell.angle_beta   90.00
_cell.angle_gamma   90.00
#
_symmetry.space_group_name_H-M   'P 1'
#
loop_
_entity.id
_entity.type
_entity.pdbx_description
1 polymer ?
#
loop_
_entity_poly.entity_id
_entity_poly.type
_entity_poly.pdbx_seq_one_letter_code
_entity_poly.pdbx_strand_id
1 'polypeptide(L)'
;MTSNEIRAKIAKLVKQFADETLDTKTFVADDSTIPPSGKVIGANELQFMVDASLDGWLTTGRFNKAFEERLASYLGTRYVLTTNSGSSANLLALTALTSPKLGDKALLPGDEV
;
A
#
# COMPACT_ATOMS: atom_id res chain seq x y z
N MET A 1 -27.19 -1.13 18.95
CA MET A 1 -26.31 -0.50 17.94
C MET A 1 -26.12 -1.48 16.80
N THR A 2 -26.17 -1.01 15.56
CA THR A 2 -25.89 -1.83 14.37
C THR A 2 -24.38 -2.01 14.17
N SER A 3 -23.97 -3.00 13.37
CA SER A 3 -22.55 -3.21 13.03
C SER A 3 -21.91 -1.95 12.41
N ASN A 4 -22.65 -1.24 11.54
CA ASN A 4 -22.18 -0.01 10.91
C ASN A 4 -22.00 1.14 11.92
N GLU A 5 -22.87 1.25 12.92
CA GLU A 5 -22.71 2.25 13.99
C GLU A 5 -21.48 1.95 14.86
N ILE A 6 -21.20 0.66 15.13
CA ILE A 6 -20.00 0.24 15.86
C ILE A 6 -18.75 0.58 15.04
N ARG A 7 -18.72 0.25 13.74
CA ARG A 7 -17.61 0.62 12.85
C ARG A 7 -17.36 2.12 12.82
N ALA A 8 -18.42 2.93 12.72
CA ALA A 8 -18.30 4.40 12.75
C ALA A 8 -17.73 4.93 14.08
N LYS A 9 -18.11 4.31 15.22
CA LYS A 9 -17.52 4.64 16.52
C LYS A 9 -16.04 4.25 16.61
N ILE A 10 -15.65 3.07 16.13
CA ILE A 10 -14.26 2.63 16.09
C ILE A 10 -13.43 3.60 15.25
N ALA A 11 -13.90 3.99 14.06
CA ALA A 11 -13.19 4.96 13.22
C ALA A 11 -12.94 6.30 13.93
N LYS A 12 -13.91 6.80 14.70
CA LYS A 12 -13.75 8.03 15.50
C LYS A 12 -12.69 7.87 16.60
N LEU A 13 -12.68 6.74 17.31
CA LEU A 13 -11.69 6.46 18.36
C LEU A 13 -10.28 6.30 17.76
N VAL A 14 -10.15 5.64 16.61
CA VAL A 14 -8.88 5.52 15.88
C VAL A 14 -8.37 6.89 15.45
N LYS A 15 -9.25 7.80 15.01
CA LYS A 15 -8.85 9.18 14.70
C LYS A 15 -8.31 9.90 15.93
N GLN A 16 -9.02 9.84 17.06
CA GLN A 16 -8.57 10.46 18.31
C GLN A 16 -7.20 9.93 18.74
N PHE A 17 -7.00 8.61 18.66
CA PHE A 17 -5.71 7.97 18.91
C PHE A 17 -4.61 8.47 17.95
N ALA A 18 -4.92 8.59 16.65
CA ALA A 18 -3.97 9.09 15.66
C ALA A 18 -3.57 10.54 15.92
N ASP A 19 -4.55 11.41 16.24
CA ASP A 19 -4.31 12.83 16.54
C ASP A 19 -3.40 13.00 17.77
N GLU A 20 -3.51 12.12 18.77
CA GLU A 20 -2.68 12.14 19.98
C GLU A 20 -1.28 11.54 19.78
N THR A 21 -1.16 10.50 18.97
CA THR A 21 0.08 9.69 18.89
C THR A 21 0.97 9.98 17.68
N LEU A 22 0.40 10.52 16.59
CA LEU A 22 1.13 10.80 15.35
C LEU A 22 1.52 12.29 15.22
N ASP A 23 1.36 13.07 16.30
CA ASP A 23 1.69 14.49 16.30
C ASP A 23 3.17 14.72 15.92
N THR A 24 3.38 15.66 15.00
CA THR A 24 4.72 16.00 14.53
C THR A 24 5.42 16.82 15.59
N LYS A 25 6.48 16.27 16.16
CA LYS A 25 7.35 17.01 17.08
C LYS A 25 7.85 18.29 16.40
N THR A 26 7.78 19.40 17.12
CA THR A 26 8.36 20.67 16.65
C THR A 26 9.86 20.48 16.49
N PHE A 27 10.41 20.93 15.35
CA PHE A 27 11.84 20.88 15.10
C PHE A 27 12.60 21.75 16.11
N VAL A 28 13.64 21.17 16.70
CA VAL A 28 14.59 21.83 17.60
C VAL A 28 15.98 21.70 16.97
N ALA A 29 16.59 22.83 16.65
CA ALA A 29 17.95 22.86 16.11
C ALA A 29 18.91 22.13 17.06
N ASP A 30 19.88 21.41 16.49
CA ASP A 30 20.91 20.64 17.21
C ASP A 30 20.41 19.44 18.05
N ASP A 31 19.10 19.19 18.16
CA ASP A 31 18.51 18.07 18.91
C ASP A 31 17.64 17.16 18.02
N SER A 32 16.87 17.74 17.10
CA SER A 32 15.98 16.97 16.23
C SER A 32 16.74 16.17 15.17
N THR A 33 16.50 14.87 15.11
CA THR A 33 17.00 14.01 14.03
C THR A 33 16.43 14.42 12.68
N ILE A 34 17.30 14.52 11.67
CA ILE A 34 16.93 14.75 10.27
C ILE A 34 17.20 13.45 9.50
N PRO A 35 16.24 12.49 9.46
CA PRO A 35 16.44 11.24 8.75
C PRO A 35 16.40 11.48 7.23
N PRO A 36 17.17 10.72 6.42
CA PRO A 36 17.15 10.85 4.97
C PRO A 36 15.85 10.35 4.32
N SER A 37 15.03 9.59 5.06
CA SER A 37 13.71 9.12 4.65
C SER A 37 12.84 8.78 5.87
N GLY A 38 11.53 8.67 5.65
CA GLY A 38 10.59 8.31 6.70
C GLY A 38 9.18 8.13 6.16
N LYS A 39 8.35 7.36 6.88
CA LYS A 39 6.92 7.25 6.57
C LYS A 39 6.18 8.44 7.17
N VAL A 40 5.22 8.98 6.44
CA VAL A 40 4.24 9.94 6.93
C VAL A 40 2.88 9.28 6.79
N ILE A 41 2.30 8.90 7.92
CA ILE A 41 0.97 8.29 8.00
C ILE A 41 0.12 9.12 8.95
N GLY A 42 -1.19 9.12 8.75
CA GLY A 42 -2.14 9.82 9.60
C GLY A 42 -3.33 8.94 9.99
N ALA A 43 -4.41 9.60 10.41
CA ALA A 43 -5.62 8.93 10.85
C ALA A 43 -6.25 8.03 9.77
N ASN A 44 -6.21 8.44 8.50
CA ASN A 44 -6.80 7.68 7.40
C ASN A 44 -6.13 6.30 7.24
N GLU A 45 -4.80 6.25 7.28
CA GLU A 45 -4.06 4.99 7.16
C GLU A 45 -4.43 4.04 8.30
N LEU A 46 -4.49 4.53 9.55
CA LEU A 46 -4.90 3.71 10.69
C LEU A 46 -6.36 3.24 10.58
N GLN A 47 -7.27 4.12 10.15
CA GLN A 47 -8.69 3.79 9.98
C GLN A 47 -8.88 2.70 8.92
N PHE A 48 -8.21 2.77 7.78
CA PHE A 48 -8.32 1.75 6.74
C PHE A 48 -7.74 0.41 7.18
N MET A 49 -6.61 0.40 7.92
CA MET A 49 -6.06 -0.84 8.48
C MET A 49 -7.01 -1.49 9.48
N VAL A 50 -7.65 -0.69 10.34
CA VAL A 50 -8.64 -1.21 11.29
C VAL A 50 -9.90 -1.68 10.56
N ASP A 51 -10.39 -0.93 9.57
CA ASP A 51 -11.57 -1.33 8.79
C ASP A 51 -11.34 -2.64 8.01
N ALA A 52 -10.14 -2.83 7.44
CA ALA A 52 -9.72 -4.09 6.85
C ALA A 52 -9.66 -5.24 7.88
N SER A 53 -9.14 -4.95 9.07
CA SER A 53 -9.06 -5.94 10.16
C SER A 53 -10.47 -6.37 10.61
N LEU A 54 -11.42 -5.44 10.66
CA LEU A 54 -12.81 -5.70 11.04
C LEU A 54 -13.58 -6.52 10.00
N ASP A 55 -13.11 -6.60 8.76
CA ASP A 55 -13.71 -7.48 7.75
C ASP A 55 -13.45 -8.96 8.02
N GLY A 56 -12.36 -9.28 8.73
CA GLY A 56 -11.87 -10.65 8.86
C GLY A 56 -11.44 -11.27 7.51
N TRP A 57 -11.43 -10.50 6.43
CA TRP A 57 -10.99 -10.92 5.11
C TRP A 57 -9.50 -10.59 4.94
N LEU A 58 -8.66 -11.53 5.34
CA LEU A 58 -7.22 -11.32 5.53
C LEU A 58 -6.42 -11.27 4.22
N THR A 59 -6.91 -11.92 3.17
CA THR A 59 -6.29 -11.92 1.84
C THR A 59 -6.69 -10.68 1.05
N THR A 60 -6.01 -10.44 -0.08
CA THR A 60 -6.35 -9.31 -0.97
C THR A 60 -7.83 -9.32 -1.34
N GLY A 61 -8.51 -8.19 -1.14
CA GLY A 61 -9.94 -8.02 -1.33
C GLY A 61 -10.31 -6.57 -1.63
N ARG A 62 -11.35 -6.03 -0.98
CA ARG A 62 -11.91 -4.70 -1.31
C ARG A 62 -10.88 -3.58 -1.36
N PHE A 63 -9.96 -3.54 -0.39
CA PHE A 63 -8.94 -2.50 -0.32
C PHE A 63 -7.85 -2.67 -1.37
N ASN A 64 -7.45 -3.90 -1.67
CA ASN A 64 -6.45 -4.18 -2.71
C ASN A 64 -6.98 -3.77 -4.08
N LYS A 65 -8.21 -4.17 -4.41
CA LYS A 65 -8.86 -3.80 -5.67
C LYS A 65 -8.99 -2.28 -5.81
N ALA A 66 -9.47 -1.60 -4.77
CA ALA A 66 -9.58 -0.14 -4.79
C ALA A 66 -8.20 0.54 -4.91
N PHE A 67 -7.15 -0.03 -4.30
CA PHE A 67 -5.79 0.47 -4.42
C PHE A 67 -5.25 0.31 -5.84
N GLU A 68 -5.39 -0.87 -6.45
CA GLU A 68 -4.97 -1.13 -7.84
C GLU A 68 -5.67 -0.21 -8.84
N GLU A 69 -7.00 -0.02 -8.71
CA GLU A 69 -7.78 0.88 -9.57
C GLU A 69 -7.34 2.35 -9.44
N ARG A 70 -7.12 2.82 -8.21
CA ARG A 70 -6.68 4.19 -7.95
C ARG A 70 -5.24 4.41 -8.41
N LEU A 71 -4.35 3.45 -8.19
CA LEU A 71 -2.96 3.55 -8.61
C LEU A 71 -2.83 3.47 -10.14
N ALA A 72 -3.60 2.61 -10.81
CA ALA A 72 -3.67 2.56 -12.27
C ALA A 72 -4.11 3.90 -12.86
N SER A 73 -5.16 4.51 -12.27
CA SER A 73 -5.64 5.83 -12.65
C SER A 73 -4.59 6.92 -12.43
N TYR A 74 -3.88 6.88 -11.30
CA TYR A 74 -2.81 7.83 -10.98
C TYR A 74 -1.62 7.72 -11.95
N LEU A 75 -1.22 6.49 -12.31
CA LEU A 75 -0.11 6.24 -13.22
C LEU A 75 -0.48 6.39 -14.71
N GLY A 76 -1.77 6.51 -15.04
CA GLY A 76 -2.25 6.53 -16.42
C GLY A 76 -2.09 5.19 -17.13
N THR A 77 -2.09 4.08 -16.40
CA THR A 77 -1.97 2.72 -16.96
C THR A 77 -3.30 1.97 -16.86
N ARG A 78 -3.46 0.92 -17.68
CA ARG A 78 -4.68 0.10 -17.66
C ARG A 78 -4.69 -0.92 -16.52
N TYR A 79 -3.53 -1.42 -16.13
CA TYR A 79 -3.40 -2.52 -15.18
C TYR A 79 -2.32 -2.22 -14.15
N VAL A 80 -2.63 -2.55 -12.89
CA VAL A 80 -1.70 -2.59 -11.76
C VAL A 80 -1.98 -3.89 -11.02
N LEU A 81 -0.92 -4.58 -10.62
CA LEU A 81 -0.98 -5.77 -9.77
C LEU A 81 -0.10 -5.53 -8.55
N THR A 82 -0.66 -5.67 -7.36
CA THR A 82 0.11 -5.61 -6.12
C THR A 82 0.99 -6.84 -5.93
N THR A 83 2.12 -6.66 -5.27
CA THR A 83 3.00 -7.72 -4.80
C THR A 83 3.64 -7.31 -3.47
N ASN A 84 4.32 -8.22 -2.78
CA ASN A 84 4.78 -8.01 -1.41
C ASN A 84 5.96 -7.04 -1.25
N SER A 85 6.67 -6.69 -2.33
CA SER A 85 7.79 -5.73 -2.30
C SER A 85 8.17 -5.19 -3.68
N GLY A 86 8.95 -4.12 -3.72
CA GLY A 86 9.53 -3.60 -4.97
C GLY A 86 10.45 -4.61 -5.67
N SER A 87 11.27 -5.36 -4.92
CA SER A 87 12.13 -6.40 -5.49
C SER A 87 11.32 -7.53 -6.14
N SER A 88 10.20 -7.93 -5.51
CA SER A 88 9.27 -8.90 -6.10
C SER A 88 8.61 -8.37 -7.36
N ALA A 89 8.36 -7.05 -7.45
CA ALA A 89 7.81 -6.44 -8.66
C ALA A 89 8.80 -6.55 -9.83
N ASN A 90 10.09 -6.26 -9.60
CA ASN A 90 11.12 -6.43 -10.62
C ASN A 90 11.28 -7.90 -11.03
N LEU A 91 11.27 -8.82 -10.06
CA LEU A 91 11.34 -10.26 -10.34
C LEU A 91 10.18 -10.71 -11.22
N LEU A 92 8.94 -10.32 -10.88
CA LEU A 92 7.75 -10.67 -11.65
C LEU A 92 7.77 -10.06 -13.04
N ALA A 93 8.20 -8.80 -13.18
CA ALA A 93 8.31 -8.13 -14.47
C ALA A 93 9.27 -8.87 -15.41
N LEU A 94 10.48 -9.18 -14.94
CA LEU A 94 11.46 -9.93 -15.73
C LEU A 94 10.95 -11.35 -16.04
N THR A 95 10.51 -12.07 -15.01
CA THR A 95 10.05 -13.47 -15.17
C THR A 95 8.86 -13.57 -16.12
N ALA A 96 7.98 -12.56 -16.18
CA ALA A 96 6.87 -12.56 -17.13
C ALA A 96 7.37 -12.50 -18.59
N LEU A 97 8.49 -11.82 -18.85
CA LEU A 97 9.10 -11.72 -20.17
C LEU A 97 9.77 -13.01 -20.62
N THR A 98 10.02 -13.99 -19.74
CA THR A 98 10.53 -15.32 -20.12
C THR A 98 9.40 -16.33 -20.41
N SER A 99 8.13 -15.88 -20.38
CA SER A 99 6.99 -16.77 -20.55
C SER A 99 7.00 -17.45 -21.93
N PRO A 100 6.82 -18.79 -22.02
CA PRO A 100 6.72 -19.48 -23.31
C PRO A 100 5.51 -19.02 -24.14
N LYS A 101 4.53 -18.36 -23.52
CA LYS A 101 3.38 -17.76 -24.23
C LYS A 101 3.78 -16.59 -25.13
N LEU A 102 4.96 -16.01 -24.95
CA LEU A 102 5.48 -14.93 -25.79
C LEU A 102 6.14 -15.44 -27.08
N GLY A 103 6.36 -16.75 -27.22
CA GLY A 103 7.02 -17.35 -28.39
C GLY A 103 8.40 -16.73 -28.63
N ASP A 104 8.66 -16.29 -29.86
CA ASP A 104 9.93 -15.68 -30.26
C ASP A 104 10.22 -14.34 -29.57
N LYS A 105 9.25 -13.76 -28.85
CA LYS A 105 9.43 -12.54 -28.04
C LYS A 105 9.84 -12.82 -26.59
N ALA A 106 9.91 -14.09 -26.18
CA ALA A 106 10.33 -14.45 -24.84
C ALA A 106 11.83 -14.16 -24.68
N LEU A 107 12.21 -13.56 -23.55
CA LEU A 107 13.62 -13.41 -23.18
C LEU A 107 14.25 -14.78 -22.90
N LEU A 108 15.45 -14.97 -23.43
CA LEU A 108 16.31 -16.12 -23.24
C LEU A 108 17.54 -15.77 -22.41
N PRO A 109 18.22 -16.76 -21.79
CA PRO A 109 19.48 -16.51 -21.11
C PRO A 109 20.50 -15.86 -22.05
N GLY A 110 20.99 -14.67 -21.67
CA GLY A 110 21.95 -13.88 -22.44
C GLY A 110 21.35 -12.70 -23.21
N ASP A 111 20.01 -12.59 -23.27
CA ASP A 111 19.36 -11.42 -23.86
C ASP A 111 19.54 -10.17 -22.98
N GLU A 112 19.66 -9.00 -23.61
CA GLU A 112 19.73 -7.70 -22.93
C GLU A 112 18.34 -7.25 -22.45
N VAL A 113 18.31 -6.57 -21.30
CA VAL A 113 17.10 -6.12 -20.58
C VAL A 113 17.18 -4.63 -20.30
#